data_AF-A0A1I4WED7-F1
#
_entry.id   AF-A0A1I4WED7-F1
#
_cell.length_a   1.000
_cell.length_b   1.000
_cell.length_c   1.000
_cell.angle_alpha   90.00
_cell.angle_beta   90.00
_cell.angle_gamma   90.00
#
_symmetry.space_group_name_H-M   'P 1'
#
loop_
_entity.id
_entity.type
_entity.pdbx_description
1 polymer ?
#
loop_
_entity_poly.entity_id
_entity_poly.type
_entity_poly.pdbx_seq_one_letter_code
_entity_poly.pdbx_strand_id
1 'polypeptide(L)'
;MSRTPYDTEPQLPSLPEEILAYYERGGELTRLRQGTGRLEFWRTQDLLRRLLPKAPARVLDVGGGTGIHAEWLAEDGYEVEVVDPVPMHVERSGRLPGVTARLGDARALPAEDAAYDVVLFLGPLYHLPEHPDRVRALAEARRVVRPGGAVVAATINRFAGLNDTLMQGNYFIPERRERTDAVSGHGRHRYSSADPHFTTAYFADPADVPGEFAEAGLTPEGQYGVEGVAWLMGGVEEWLDDPERREAVLAATRRIESEPTLLGASGHVLTVGRRPGEDLEGVAA
;
A
#
# COMPACT_ATOMS: atom_id res chain seq x y z
N MET A 1 -19.34 43.48 9.93
CA MET A 1 -19.50 42.03 9.73
C MET A 1 -18.11 41.44 9.60
N SER A 2 -17.62 40.83 10.68
CA SER A 2 -16.24 40.32 10.80
C SER A 2 -16.16 38.93 10.17
N ARG A 3 -15.26 38.73 9.21
CA ARG A 3 -14.88 37.39 8.72
C ARG A 3 -13.86 36.80 9.70
N THR A 4 -14.10 35.58 10.16
CA THR A 4 -13.23 34.79 11.04
C THR A 4 -12.00 34.27 10.26
N PRO A 5 -10.83 34.04 10.89
CA PRO A 5 -9.58 33.70 10.18
C PRO A 5 -9.40 32.22 9.79
N TYR A 6 -10.45 31.39 9.81
CA TYR A 6 -10.32 29.92 9.71
C TYR A 6 -10.88 29.28 8.43
N ASP A 7 -11.20 30.07 7.40
CA ASP A 7 -11.50 29.53 6.07
C ASP A 7 -10.18 29.36 5.27
N THR A 8 -9.33 28.42 5.69
CA THR A 8 -8.38 27.82 4.74
C THR A 8 -9.13 26.76 3.98
N GLU A 9 -9.54 27.07 2.74
CA GLU A 9 -9.94 26.04 1.78
C GLU A 9 -8.86 24.94 1.76
N PRO A 10 -9.23 23.65 1.78
CA PRO A 10 -8.24 22.58 1.71
C PRO A 10 -7.39 22.78 0.46
N GLN A 11 -6.12 23.09 0.65
CA GLN A 11 -5.16 23.16 -0.45
C GLN A 11 -5.13 21.78 -1.11
N LEU A 12 -5.57 21.73 -2.36
CA LEU A 12 -5.46 20.54 -3.19
C LEU A 12 -4.01 20.04 -3.11
N PRO A 13 -3.79 18.75 -2.78
CA PRO A 13 -2.45 18.19 -2.77
C PRO A 13 -1.82 18.42 -4.14
N SER A 14 -0.63 19.03 -4.20
CA SER A 14 0.07 19.22 -5.48
C SER A 14 0.63 17.85 -5.92
N LEU A 15 -0.19 17.06 -6.60
CA LEU A 15 0.27 15.86 -7.27
C LEU A 15 0.99 16.24 -8.57
N PRO A 16 2.15 15.62 -8.87
CA PRO A 16 2.76 15.72 -10.20
C PRO A 16 1.79 15.35 -11.31
N GLU A 17 1.81 16.08 -12.44
CA GLU A 17 0.89 15.88 -13.57
C GLU A 17 0.96 14.45 -14.13
N GLU A 18 2.13 13.82 -14.10
CA GLU A 18 2.31 12.44 -14.57
C GLU A 18 1.59 11.41 -13.70
N ILE A 19 1.41 11.69 -12.41
CA ILE A 19 0.67 10.82 -11.49
C ILE A 19 -0.83 10.93 -11.80
N LEU A 20 -1.35 12.15 -12.01
CA LEU A 20 -2.73 12.37 -12.43
C LEU A 20 -3.01 11.67 -13.77
N ALA A 21 -2.12 11.82 -14.76
CA ALA A 21 -2.26 11.18 -16.06
C ALA A 21 -2.19 9.64 -16.01
N TYR A 22 -1.47 9.05 -15.06
CA TYR A 22 -1.49 7.61 -14.82
C TYR A 22 -2.85 7.15 -14.27
N TYR A 23 -3.40 7.86 -13.30
CA TYR A 23 -4.68 7.53 -12.67
C TYR A 23 -5.89 7.75 -13.59
N GLU A 24 -5.92 8.83 -14.39
CA GLU A 24 -6.98 9.09 -15.37
C GLU A 24 -7.08 7.98 -16.42
N ARG A 25 -5.98 7.28 -16.72
CA ARG A 25 -5.96 6.13 -17.64
C ARG A 25 -6.59 4.86 -17.06
N GLY A 26 -6.98 4.85 -15.78
CA GLY A 26 -7.69 3.73 -15.14
C GLY A 26 -6.85 2.45 -14.99
N GLY A 27 -5.51 2.57 -15.05
CA GLY A 27 -4.60 1.44 -15.03
C GLY A 27 -4.71 0.58 -13.76
N GLU A 28 -4.91 1.22 -12.60
CA GLU A 28 -4.86 0.54 -11.29
C GLU A 28 -6.08 -0.37 -11.02
N LEU A 29 -7.30 0.08 -11.33
CA LEU A 29 -8.54 -0.71 -11.12
C LEU A 29 -8.55 -2.01 -11.94
N THR A 30 -7.99 -1.96 -13.15
CA THR A 30 -7.96 -3.10 -14.06
C THR A 30 -6.80 -4.05 -13.73
N ARG A 31 -5.67 -3.51 -13.26
CA ARG A 31 -4.44 -4.26 -12.93
C ARG A 31 -4.66 -5.33 -11.88
N LEU A 32 -5.36 -5.03 -10.78
CA LEU A 32 -5.58 -5.99 -9.69
C LEU A 32 -6.66 -7.04 -9.99
N ARG A 33 -7.52 -6.77 -10.99
CA ARG A 33 -8.61 -7.69 -11.38
C ARG A 33 -8.23 -8.58 -12.58
N GLN A 34 -7.06 -8.38 -13.18
CA GLN A 34 -6.63 -9.09 -14.39
C GLN A 34 -5.16 -9.49 -14.31
N GLY A 35 -4.80 -10.56 -15.03
CA GLY A 35 -3.40 -11.02 -15.12
C GLY A 35 -2.74 -11.26 -13.76
N THR A 36 -1.46 -10.91 -13.67
CA THR A 36 -0.60 -11.15 -12.49
C THR A 36 -1.08 -10.41 -11.23
N GLY A 37 -1.80 -9.29 -11.37
CA GLY A 37 -2.33 -8.54 -10.23
C GLY A 37 -3.46 -9.26 -9.49
N ARG A 38 -4.04 -10.32 -10.05
CA ARG A 38 -5.03 -11.15 -9.35
C ARG A 38 -4.43 -11.86 -8.14
N LEU A 39 -3.18 -12.31 -8.24
CA LEU A 39 -2.50 -12.95 -7.12
C LEU A 39 -2.27 -11.94 -6.00
N GLU A 40 -1.77 -10.75 -6.33
CA GLU A 40 -1.61 -9.62 -5.38
C GLU A 40 -2.93 -9.30 -4.65
N PHE A 41 -4.04 -9.24 -5.38
CA PHE A 41 -5.36 -8.97 -4.81
C PHE A 41 -5.79 -10.03 -3.79
N TRP A 42 -5.78 -11.31 -4.17
CA TRP A 42 -6.19 -12.40 -3.28
C TRP A 42 -5.24 -12.56 -2.08
N ARG A 43 -3.94 -12.35 -2.29
CA ARG A 43 -2.93 -12.41 -1.22
C ARG A 43 -3.07 -11.26 -0.23
N THR A 44 -3.35 -10.05 -0.72
CA THR A 44 -3.64 -8.90 0.15
C THR A 44 -4.88 -9.15 1.01
N GLN A 45 -5.95 -9.69 0.43
CA GLN A 45 -7.13 -10.10 1.20
C GLN A 45 -6.80 -11.16 2.26
N ASP A 46 -6.06 -12.21 1.88
CA ASP A 46 -5.67 -13.29 2.79
C ASP A 46 -4.83 -12.78 3.98
N LEU A 47 -3.88 -11.90 3.71
CA LEU A 47 -3.02 -11.30 4.73
C LEU A 47 -3.84 -10.41 5.67
N LEU A 48 -4.60 -9.46 5.13
CA LEU A 48 -5.33 -8.51 5.96
C LEU A 48 -6.40 -9.18 6.82
N ARG A 49 -7.11 -10.19 6.32
CA ARG A 49 -8.09 -10.95 7.14
C ARG A 49 -7.46 -11.67 8.33
N ARG A 50 -6.16 -11.97 8.29
CA ARG A 50 -5.42 -12.59 9.41
C ARG A 50 -4.74 -11.58 10.31
N LEU A 51 -4.29 -10.45 9.75
CA LEU A 51 -3.45 -9.47 10.43
C LEU A 51 -4.27 -8.36 11.11
N LEU A 52 -5.46 -8.08 10.60
CA LEU A 52 -6.31 -7.02 11.15
C LEU A 52 -7.17 -7.52 12.33
N PRO A 53 -7.58 -6.63 13.25
CA PRO A 53 -8.59 -6.97 14.25
C PRO A 53 -9.89 -7.44 13.57
N LYS A 54 -10.68 -8.25 14.28
CA LYS A 54 -11.99 -8.69 13.80
C LYS A 54 -12.93 -7.49 13.62
N ALA A 55 -13.74 -7.54 12.58
CA ALA A 55 -14.84 -6.60 12.37
C ALA A 55 -15.89 -6.66 13.51
N PRO A 56 -16.60 -5.55 13.80
CA PRO A 56 -16.40 -4.23 13.21
C PRO A 56 -15.15 -3.55 13.78
N ALA A 57 -14.37 -2.93 12.91
CA ALA A 57 -13.25 -2.06 13.25
C ALA A 57 -13.17 -0.92 12.23
N ARG A 58 -12.71 0.25 12.66
CA ARG A 58 -12.58 1.45 11.84
C ARG A 58 -11.27 1.41 11.05
N VAL A 59 -11.37 1.42 9.74
CA VAL A 59 -10.22 1.33 8.81
C VAL A 59 -10.10 2.62 8.01
N LEU A 60 -8.92 3.24 8.04
CA LEU A 60 -8.55 4.31 7.14
C LEU A 60 -7.70 3.75 6.00
N ASP A 61 -8.24 3.72 4.78
CA ASP A 61 -7.52 3.32 3.57
C ASP A 61 -6.90 4.55 2.89
N VAL A 62 -5.63 4.81 3.20
CA VAL A 62 -4.90 5.97 2.67
C VAL A 62 -4.37 5.65 1.28
N GLY A 63 -4.65 6.54 0.33
CA GLY A 63 -4.40 6.29 -1.09
C GLY A 63 -5.19 5.11 -1.63
N GLY A 64 -6.38 4.83 -1.08
CA GLY A 64 -7.22 3.69 -1.48
C GLY A 64 -7.79 3.77 -2.90
N GLY A 65 -7.50 4.86 -3.63
CA GLY A 65 -7.88 5.04 -5.01
C GLY A 65 -9.38 4.95 -5.21
N THR A 66 -9.80 4.19 -6.22
CA THR A 66 -11.21 3.93 -6.50
C THR A 66 -11.89 2.98 -5.51
N GLY A 67 -11.20 2.56 -4.44
CA GLY A 67 -11.78 1.74 -3.36
C GLY A 67 -11.75 0.24 -3.59
N ILE A 68 -10.78 -0.28 -4.36
CA ILE A 68 -10.70 -1.72 -4.65
C ILE A 68 -10.52 -2.57 -3.39
N HIS A 69 -9.78 -2.07 -2.40
CA HIS A 69 -9.65 -2.75 -1.11
C HIS A 69 -10.76 -2.37 -0.13
N ALA A 70 -11.18 -1.10 -0.15
CA ALA A 70 -12.30 -0.63 0.66
C ALA A 70 -13.61 -1.40 0.42
N GLU A 71 -13.90 -1.77 -0.84
CA GLU A 71 -15.10 -2.52 -1.21
C GLU A 71 -15.24 -3.83 -0.42
N TRP A 72 -14.26 -4.74 -0.52
CA TRP A 72 -14.36 -6.04 0.15
C TRP A 72 -14.13 -5.94 1.66
N LEU A 73 -13.39 -4.93 2.15
CA LEU A 73 -13.29 -4.66 3.59
C LEU A 73 -14.67 -4.28 4.17
N ALA A 74 -15.44 -3.44 3.47
CA ALA A 74 -16.79 -3.11 3.88
C ALA A 74 -17.73 -4.35 3.83
N GLU A 75 -17.59 -5.20 2.81
CA GLU A 75 -18.31 -6.49 2.72
C GLU A 75 -17.96 -7.45 3.87
N ASP A 76 -16.71 -7.44 4.33
CA ASP A 76 -16.24 -8.20 5.49
C ASP A 76 -16.70 -7.59 6.84
N GLY A 77 -17.41 -6.45 6.82
CA GLY A 77 -18.03 -5.81 7.98
C GLY A 77 -17.19 -4.72 8.66
N TYR A 78 -16.11 -4.26 8.03
CA TYR A 78 -15.32 -3.13 8.52
C TYR A 78 -16.01 -1.79 8.24
N GLU A 79 -15.72 -0.79 9.08
CA GLU A 79 -16.13 0.59 8.83
C GLU A 79 -15.00 1.31 8.08
N VAL A 80 -15.14 1.44 6.76
CA VAL A 80 -14.04 1.89 5.90
C VAL A 80 -14.21 3.33 5.45
N GLU A 81 -13.14 4.11 5.61
CA GLU A 81 -13.00 5.43 5.04
C GLU A 81 -11.77 5.50 4.13
N VAL A 82 -11.94 5.97 2.90
CA VAL A 82 -10.86 6.21 1.95
C VAL A 82 -10.39 7.67 2.03
N VAL A 83 -9.07 7.88 2.11
CA VAL A 83 -8.45 9.20 1.90
C VAL A 83 -7.60 9.15 0.66
N ASP A 84 -7.91 9.96 -0.35
CA ASP A 84 -7.14 9.98 -1.60
C ASP A 84 -6.90 11.42 -2.08
N PRO A 85 -5.72 11.75 -2.64
CA PRO A 85 -5.45 13.10 -3.15
C PRO A 85 -6.10 13.38 -4.52
N VAL A 86 -6.69 12.38 -5.18
CA VAL A 86 -7.32 12.52 -6.50
C VAL A 86 -8.85 12.65 -6.35
N PRO A 87 -9.49 13.76 -6.74
CA PRO A 87 -10.93 13.96 -6.57
C PRO A 87 -11.80 12.87 -7.21
N MET A 88 -11.43 12.37 -8.39
CA MET A 88 -12.15 11.28 -9.07
C MET A 88 -12.12 9.97 -8.26
N HIS A 89 -11.02 9.67 -7.56
CA HIS A 89 -10.91 8.50 -6.69
C HIS A 89 -11.88 8.59 -5.52
N VAL A 90 -11.92 9.76 -4.87
CA VAL A 90 -12.84 10.06 -3.77
C VAL A 90 -14.30 9.94 -4.22
N GLU A 91 -14.66 10.50 -5.38
CA GLU A 91 -16.01 10.40 -5.93
C GLU A 91 -16.42 8.95 -6.18
N ARG A 92 -15.52 8.12 -6.72
CA ARG A 92 -15.80 6.72 -7.05
C ARG A 92 -15.87 5.83 -5.80
N SER A 93 -14.90 5.93 -4.91
CA SER A 93 -14.86 5.14 -3.67
C SER A 93 -16.02 5.50 -2.74
N GLY A 94 -16.39 6.78 -2.63
CA GLY A 94 -17.53 7.23 -1.83
C GLY A 94 -18.91 6.81 -2.35
N ARG A 95 -18.99 6.18 -3.54
CA ARG A 95 -20.22 5.56 -4.07
C ARG A 95 -20.33 4.07 -3.72
N LEU A 96 -19.27 3.46 -3.18
CA LEU A 96 -19.29 2.05 -2.81
C LEU A 96 -20.16 1.84 -1.56
N PRO A 97 -20.98 0.78 -1.50
CA PRO A 97 -21.76 0.48 -0.31
C PRO A 97 -20.86 0.29 0.93
N GLY A 98 -21.18 0.98 2.02
CA GLY A 98 -20.46 0.85 3.29
C GLY A 98 -19.10 1.57 3.35
N VAL A 99 -18.75 2.37 2.33
CA VAL A 99 -17.48 3.12 2.26
C VAL A 99 -17.77 4.62 2.27
N THR A 100 -17.03 5.37 3.08
CA THR A 100 -16.94 6.84 2.98
C THR A 100 -15.62 7.22 2.34
N ALA A 101 -15.55 8.41 1.76
CA ALA A 101 -14.31 8.90 1.16
C ALA A 101 -14.16 10.41 1.31
N ARG A 102 -12.91 10.87 1.43
CA ARG A 102 -12.57 12.30 1.42
C ARG A 102 -11.22 12.57 0.76
N LEU A 103 -11.08 13.82 0.30
CA LEU A 103 -9.82 14.31 -0.26
C LEU A 103 -8.78 14.52 0.83
N GLY A 104 -7.54 14.06 0.62
CA GLY A 104 -6.44 14.32 1.55
C GLY A 104 -5.07 13.81 1.07
N ASP A 105 -4.00 14.33 1.71
CA ASP A 105 -2.62 13.92 1.47
C ASP A 105 -2.15 13.01 2.60
N ALA A 106 -1.45 11.92 2.27
CA ALA A 106 -0.90 10.97 3.24
C ALA A 106 0.02 11.62 4.29
N ARG A 107 0.69 12.72 3.95
CA ARG A 107 1.63 13.46 4.81
C ARG A 107 0.93 14.46 5.74
N ALA A 108 -0.37 14.66 5.60
CA ALA A 108 -1.21 15.50 6.44
C ALA A 108 -2.65 14.97 6.39
N LEU A 109 -2.91 13.91 7.15
CA LEU A 109 -4.19 13.20 7.09
C LEU A 109 -5.30 14.08 7.69
N PRO A 110 -6.43 14.30 6.98
CA PRO A 110 -7.53 15.14 7.45
C PRO A 110 -8.39 14.46 8.51
N ALA A 111 -7.78 13.73 9.44
CA ALA A 111 -8.44 12.93 10.47
C ALA A 111 -8.02 13.34 11.88
N GLU A 112 -8.90 13.09 12.85
CA GLU A 112 -8.61 13.27 14.27
C GLU A 112 -7.61 12.24 14.78
N ASP A 113 -6.91 12.58 15.86
CA ASP A 113 -5.99 11.69 16.56
C ASP A 113 -6.74 10.47 17.11
N ALA A 114 -6.12 9.30 17.03
CA ALA A 114 -6.63 8.04 17.59
C ALA A 114 -8.07 7.65 17.14
N ALA A 115 -8.52 8.11 15.98
CA ALA A 115 -9.85 7.84 15.45
C ALA A 115 -10.01 6.43 14.83
N TYR A 116 -8.94 5.75 14.41
CA TYR A 116 -9.03 4.48 13.69
C TYR A 116 -8.39 3.31 14.45
N ASP A 117 -8.89 2.10 14.19
CA ASP A 117 -8.29 0.85 14.64
C ASP A 117 -7.12 0.42 13.75
N VAL A 118 -7.26 0.70 12.45
CA VAL A 118 -6.32 0.29 11.40
C VAL A 118 -6.12 1.45 10.42
N VAL A 119 -4.88 1.68 10.02
CA VAL A 119 -4.54 2.54 8.87
C VAL A 119 -3.81 1.71 7.83
N LEU A 120 -4.26 1.78 6.57
CA LEU A 120 -3.70 1.04 5.45
C LEU A 120 -3.04 1.99 4.45
N PHE A 121 -1.91 1.56 3.89
CA PHE A 121 -1.27 2.14 2.71
C PHE A 121 -1.04 1.03 1.68
N LEU A 122 -2.05 0.71 0.87
CA LEU A 122 -1.98 -0.39 -0.12
C LEU A 122 -1.56 0.10 -1.51
N GLY A 123 -0.63 1.05 -1.56
CA GLY A 123 -0.19 1.67 -2.81
C GLY A 123 0.50 3.04 -2.70
N PRO A 124 0.09 3.97 -1.82
CA PRO A 124 0.59 5.34 -1.95
C PRO A 124 2.04 5.54 -1.47
N LEU A 125 2.56 4.68 -0.59
CA LEU A 125 3.84 4.95 0.08
C LEU A 125 5.02 4.97 -0.89
N TYR A 126 5.01 4.10 -1.92
CA TYR A 126 6.04 4.11 -2.95
C TYR A 126 5.95 5.31 -3.90
N HIS A 127 4.83 6.06 -3.93
CA HIS A 127 4.74 7.33 -4.66
C HIS A 127 5.37 8.52 -3.89
N LEU A 128 5.86 8.30 -2.67
CA LEU A 128 6.66 9.26 -1.92
C LEU A 128 8.15 8.89 -2.04
N PRO A 129 8.87 9.43 -3.06
CA PRO A 129 10.22 8.99 -3.37
C PRO A 129 11.24 9.40 -2.30
N GLU A 130 10.96 10.48 -1.58
CA GLU A 130 11.84 10.97 -0.53
C GLU A 130 11.53 10.30 0.81
N HIS A 131 12.57 9.80 1.46
CA HIS A 131 12.46 9.12 2.75
C HIS A 131 11.76 9.95 3.84
N PRO A 132 12.06 11.26 4.01
CA PRO A 132 11.35 12.09 4.99
C PRO A 132 9.83 12.17 4.75
N ASP A 133 9.38 12.12 3.49
CA ASP A 133 7.95 12.13 3.17
C ASP A 133 7.27 10.80 3.54
N ARG A 134 7.95 9.67 3.34
CA ARG A 134 7.46 8.34 3.77
C ARG A 134 7.33 8.25 5.28
N VAL A 135 8.38 8.66 6.01
CA VAL A 135 8.37 8.71 7.48
C VAL A 135 7.26 9.63 7.98
N ARG A 136 7.07 10.80 7.35
CA ARG A 136 5.99 11.73 7.68
C ARG A 136 4.60 11.12 7.47
N ALA A 137 4.38 10.39 6.37
CA ALA A 137 3.11 9.72 6.12
C ALA A 137 2.83 8.62 7.17
N LEU A 138 3.83 7.81 7.51
CA LEU A 138 3.74 6.80 8.57
C LEU A 138 3.48 7.45 9.95
N ALA A 139 4.08 8.60 10.22
CA ALA A 139 3.87 9.34 11.46
C ALA A 139 2.43 9.90 11.56
N GLU A 140 1.85 10.36 10.45
CA GLU A 140 0.44 10.74 10.40
C GLU A 140 -0.48 9.53 10.61
N ALA A 141 -0.16 8.37 10.02
CA ALA A 141 -0.90 7.14 10.30
C ALA A 141 -0.82 6.75 11.79
N ARG A 142 0.37 6.87 12.40
CA ARG A 142 0.52 6.68 13.86
C ARG A 142 -0.35 7.66 14.65
N ARG A 143 -0.44 8.93 14.24
CA ARG A 143 -1.26 9.94 14.93
C ARG A 143 -2.73 9.55 14.95
N VAL A 144 -3.27 9.17 13.79
CA VAL A 144 -4.72 8.91 13.62
C VAL A 144 -5.15 7.50 14.05
N VAL A 145 -4.22 6.54 14.11
CA VAL A 145 -4.51 5.20 14.66
C VAL A 145 -4.50 5.25 16.19
N ARG A 146 -5.43 4.56 16.85
CA ARG A 146 -5.47 4.50 18.32
C ARG A 146 -4.23 3.81 18.91
N PRO A 147 -3.86 4.08 20.17
CA PRO A 147 -2.85 3.28 20.88
C PRO A 147 -3.16 1.77 20.79
N GLY A 148 -2.15 0.97 20.44
CA GLY A 148 -2.31 -0.47 20.18
C GLY A 148 -2.93 -0.84 18.83
N GLY A 149 -3.35 0.14 18.01
CA GLY A 149 -3.88 -0.07 16.67
C GLY A 149 -2.78 -0.31 15.62
N ALA A 150 -3.18 -0.82 14.46
CA ALA A 150 -2.28 -1.31 13.42
C ALA A 150 -2.11 -0.30 12.27
N VAL A 151 -0.88 -0.18 11.77
CA VAL A 151 -0.55 0.48 10.50
C VAL A 151 0.03 -0.58 9.57
N VAL A 152 -0.52 -0.69 8.37
CA VAL A 152 -0.10 -1.68 7.39
C VAL A 152 0.25 -0.98 6.08
N ALA A 153 1.45 -1.22 5.55
CA ALA A 153 1.88 -0.61 4.30
C ALA A 153 2.41 -1.66 3.31
N ALA A 154 1.95 -1.57 2.06
CA ALA A 154 2.53 -2.27 0.93
C ALA A 154 3.65 -1.42 0.32
N THR A 155 4.77 -2.07 0.00
CA THR A 155 5.90 -1.47 -0.71
C THR A 155 6.22 -2.31 -1.95
N ILE A 156 6.69 -1.65 -3.00
CA ILE A 156 7.26 -2.35 -4.16
C ILE A 156 8.70 -2.71 -3.80
N ASN A 157 9.08 -3.97 -4.00
CA ASN A 157 10.45 -4.42 -3.81
C ASN A 157 11.36 -3.84 -4.90
N ARG A 158 12.57 -3.37 -4.54
CA ARG A 158 13.58 -2.86 -5.49
C ARG A 158 13.95 -3.85 -6.60
N PHE A 159 13.80 -5.15 -6.36
CA PHE A 159 14.03 -6.21 -7.34
C PHE A 159 12.79 -6.56 -8.18
N ALA A 160 11.61 -5.98 -7.91
CA ALA A 160 10.38 -6.29 -8.65
C ALA A 160 10.54 -6.03 -10.16
N GLY A 161 11.11 -4.87 -10.54
CA GLY A 161 11.37 -4.56 -11.95
C GLY A 161 12.39 -5.50 -12.61
N LEU A 162 13.39 -5.97 -11.85
CA LEU A 162 14.36 -6.96 -12.34
C LEU A 162 13.66 -8.30 -12.62
N ASN A 163 12.89 -8.77 -11.67
CA ASN A 163 12.16 -10.04 -11.79
C ASN A 163 11.15 -9.99 -12.95
N ASP A 164 10.37 -8.92 -13.07
CA ASP A 164 9.37 -8.74 -14.13
C ASP A 164 10.02 -8.68 -15.52
N THR A 165 11.11 -7.91 -15.66
CA THR A 165 11.80 -7.79 -16.96
C THR A 165 12.49 -9.09 -17.38
N LEU A 166 13.01 -9.89 -16.44
CA LEU A 166 13.52 -11.22 -16.73
C LEU A 166 12.41 -12.17 -17.16
N MET A 167 11.29 -12.19 -16.43
CA MET A 167 10.12 -13.03 -16.74
C MET A 167 9.55 -12.73 -18.12
N GLN A 168 9.48 -11.46 -18.51
CA GLN A 168 8.96 -11.01 -19.81
C GLN A 168 9.99 -11.09 -20.95
N GLY A 169 11.25 -11.43 -20.66
CA GLY A 169 12.35 -11.39 -21.63
C GLY A 169 12.82 -9.98 -22.00
N ASN A 170 12.26 -8.94 -21.37
CA ASN A 170 12.61 -7.54 -21.61
C ASN A 170 14.01 -7.18 -21.10
N TYR A 171 14.59 -7.96 -20.19
CA TYR A 171 15.96 -7.77 -19.71
C TYR A 171 17.04 -7.94 -20.80
N PHE A 172 16.71 -8.60 -21.91
CA PHE A 172 17.64 -8.75 -23.04
C PHE A 172 17.71 -7.52 -23.95
N ILE A 173 16.86 -6.52 -23.74
CA ILE A 173 16.92 -5.23 -24.42
C ILE A 173 17.91 -4.32 -23.66
N PRO A 174 19.04 -3.89 -24.26
CA PRO A 174 20.12 -3.19 -23.54
C PRO A 174 19.66 -1.96 -22.76
N GLU A 175 18.81 -1.13 -23.35
CA GLU A 175 18.29 0.10 -22.72
C GLU A 175 17.38 -0.21 -21.52
N ARG A 176 16.58 -1.29 -21.61
CA ARG A 176 15.74 -1.74 -20.50
C ARG A 176 16.58 -2.35 -19.38
N ARG A 177 17.62 -3.11 -19.72
CA ARG A 177 18.58 -3.67 -18.76
C ARG A 177 19.26 -2.59 -17.95
N GLU A 178 19.86 -1.59 -18.60
CA GLU A 178 20.58 -0.50 -17.92
C GLU A 178 19.69 0.21 -16.89
N ARG A 179 18.46 0.54 -17.29
CA ARG A 179 17.50 1.16 -16.37
C ARG A 179 17.11 0.22 -15.21
N THR A 180 16.88 -1.05 -15.49
CA THR A 180 16.50 -2.05 -14.48
C THR A 180 17.61 -2.27 -13.46
N ASP A 181 18.86 -2.35 -13.91
CA ASP A 181 20.04 -2.49 -13.06
C ASP A 181 20.22 -1.23 -12.18
N ALA A 182 20.00 -0.03 -12.73
CA ALA A 182 20.03 1.21 -11.95
C ALA A 182 18.95 1.22 -10.86
N VAL A 183 17.69 0.97 -11.23
CA VAL A 183 16.55 0.96 -10.28
C VAL A 183 16.74 -0.10 -9.20
N SER A 184 17.19 -1.32 -9.53
CA SER A 184 17.44 -2.35 -8.53
C SER A 184 18.61 -2.01 -7.60
N GLY A 185 19.59 -1.22 -8.07
CA GLY A 185 20.70 -0.74 -7.26
C GLY A 185 20.29 0.31 -6.20
N HIS A 186 19.46 1.29 -6.56
CA HIS A 186 19.15 2.44 -5.69
C HIS A 186 17.67 2.64 -5.35
N GLY A 187 16.77 1.80 -5.86
CA GLY A 187 15.33 1.82 -5.58
C GLY A 187 14.55 2.98 -6.18
N ARG A 188 15.16 3.87 -6.97
CA ARG A 188 14.46 5.10 -7.45
C ARG A 188 13.99 4.93 -8.88
N HIS A 189 12.71 4.63 -9.07
CA HIS A 189 12.09 4.66 -10.39
C HIS A 189 11.75 6.10 -10.77
N ARG A 190 12.14 6.52 -11.98
CA ARG A 190 11.77 7.83 -12.53
C ARG A 190 10.83 7.64 -13.70
N TYR A 191 9.76 8.41 -13.72
CA TYR A 191 8.89 8.48 -14.89
C TYR A 191 9.70 8.87 -16.15
N SER A 192 9.37 8.26 -17.27
CA SER A 192 9.92 8.59 -18.59
C SER A 192 8.79 8.67 -19.60
N SER A 193 8.71 9.77 -20.35
CA SER A 193 7.75 9.90 -21.45
C SER A 193 8.06 8.97 -22.61
N ALA A 194 9.33 8.59 -22.79
CA ALA A 194 9.75 7.60 -23.79
C ALA A 194 9.36 6.17 -23.40
N ASP A 195 9.06 5.94 -22.11
CA ASP A 195 8.61 4.65 -21.62
C ASP A 195 7.68 4.79 -20.40
N PRO A 196 6.40 5.14 -20.64
CA PRO A 196 5.47 5.60 -19.61
C PRO A 196 4.84 4.44 -18.81
N HIS A 197 5.57 3.33 -18.62
CA HIS A 197 5.06 2.13 -17.95
C HIS A 197 4.73 2.35 -16.46
N PHE A 198 5.41 3.28 -15.78
CA PHE A 198 5.18 3.56 -14.36
C PHE A 198 5.57 4.99 -13.97
N THR A 199 5.05 5.47 -12.84
CA THR A 199 5.30 6.83 -12.32
C THR A 199 6.63 6.93 -11.58
N THR A 200 7.02 8.15 -11.18
CA THR A 200 8.14 8.32 -10.25
C THR A 200 7.79 7.67 -8.91
N ALA A 201 8.67 6.79 -8.42
CA ALA A 201 8.41 5.99 -7.23
C ALA A 201 9.71 5.54 -6.54
N TYR A 202 9.60 5.15 -5.27
CA TYR A 202 10.65 4.46 -4.53
C TYR A 202 10.27 3.00 -4.30
N PHE A 203 11.10 2.10 -4.79
CA PHE A 203 11.05 0.67 -4.57
C PHE A 203 12.02 0.32 -3.45
N ALA A 204 11.49 -0.26 -2.39
CA ALA A 204 12.20 -0.47 -1.14
C ALA A 204 13.04 -1.75 -1.15
N ASP A 205 14.16 -1.74 -0.42
CA ASP A 205 14.70 -2.98 0.12
C ASP A 205 13.82 -3.40 1.32
N PRO A 206 13.29 -4.63 1.35
CA PRO A 206 12.51 -5.10 2.49
C PRO A 206 13.21 -4.92 3.84
N ALA A 207 14.55 -5.01 3.89
CA ALA A 207 15.32 -4.86 5.12
C ALA A 207 15.27 -3.43 5.71
N ASP A 208 15.03 -2.41 4.88
CA ASP A 208 15.04 -1.01 5.29
C ASP A 208 13.67 -0.54 5.81
N VAL A 209 12.57 -1.15 5.31
CA VAL A 209 11.19 -0.70 5.60
C VAL A 209 10.84 -0.72 7.10
N PRO A 210 11.20 -1.73 7.91
CA PRO A 210 10.95 -1.68 9.35
C PRO A 210 11.61 -0.48 10.04
N GLY A 211 12.73 0.01 9.53
CA GLY A 211 13.40 1.21 10.01
C GLY A 211 12.54 2.47 9.85
N GLU A 212 11.85 2.61 8.71
CA GLU A 212 10.95 3.75 8.46
C GLU A 212 9.75 3.75 9.41
N PHE A 213 9.21 2.56 9.71
CA PHE A 213 8.15 2.40 10.72
C PHE A 213 8.64 2.78 12.12
N ALA A 214 9.83 2.32 12.51
CA ALA A 214 10.43 2.64 13.79
C ALA A 214 10.70 4.15 13.94
N GLU A 215 11.23 4.79 12.90
CA GLU A 215 11.47 6.24 12.87
C GLU A 215 10.16 7.04 13.00
N ALA A 216 9.07 6.55 12.40
CA ALA A 216 7.74 7.12 12.55
C ALA A 216 7.11 6.87 13.94
N GLY A 217 7.77 6.14 14.84
CA GLY A 217 7.30 5.84 16.19
C GLY A 217 6.33 4.66 16.27
N LEU A 218 6.31 3.79 15.26
CA LEU A 218 5.57 2.51 15.25
C LEU A 218 6.51 1.38 15.67
N THR A 219 5.97 0.31 16.26
CA THR A 219 6.71 -0.93 16.51
C THR A 219 6.48 -1.89 15.35
N PRO A 220 7.48 -2.21 14.50
CA PRO A 220 7.31 -3.20 13.44
C PRO A 220 7.01 -4.59 14.03
N GLU A 221 5.99 -5.27 13.52
CA GLU A 221 5.58 -6.59 14.00
C GLU A 221 5.88 -7.71 13.01
N GLY A 222 5.94 -7.40 11.71
CA GLY A 222 6.24 -8.41 10.71
C GLY A 222 6.22 -7.88 9.28
N GLN A 223 6.82 -8.66 8.40
CA GLN A 223 6.80 -8.45 6.95
C GLN A 223 6.31 -9.71 6.25
N TYR A 224 5.60 -9.50 5.15
CA TYR A 224 4.92 -10.54 4.42
C TYR A 224 5.07 -10.30 2.91
N GLY A 225 5.71 -11.23 2.19
CA GLY A 225 5.67 -11.26 0.74
C GLY A 225 4.23 -11.46 0.27
N VAL A 226 3.71 -10.52 -0.50
CA VAL A 226 2.32 -10.57 -1.00
C VAL A 226 2.20 -11.70 -2.00
N GLU A 227 2.88 -11.62 -3.14
CA GLU A 227 2.91 -12.69 -4.14
C GLU A 227 3.92 -13.80 -3.80
N GLY A 228 4.99 -13.46 -3.07
CA GLY A 228 6.07 -14.39 -2.73
C GLY A 228 6.84 -14.85 -3.96
N VAL A 229 7.26 -16.12 -4.02
CA VAL A 229 7.89 -16.69 -5.23
C VAL A 229 6.87 -17.15 -6.27
N ALA A 230 5.58 -17.20 -5.94
CA ALA A 230 4.56 -17.80 -6.79
C ALA A 230 4.38 -17.03 -8.11
N TRP A 231 4.45 -15.69 -8.09
CA TRP A 231 4.36 -14.90 -9.32
C TRP A 231 5.51 -15.17 -10.31
N LEU A 232 6.68 -15.64 -9.85
CA LEU A 232 7.82 -15.97 -10.72
C LEU A 232 7.64 -17.31 -11.44
N MET A 233 6.73 -18.16 -10.99
CA MET A 233 6.50 -19.48 -11.60
C MET A 233 5.70 -19.38 -12.90
N GLY A 234 4.94 -18.28 -13.08
CA GLY A 234 4.00 -18.09 -14.18
C GLY A 234 2.77 -19.02 -14.10
N GLY A 235 1.65 -18.58 -14.66
CA GLY A 235 0.43 -19.41 -14.80
C GLY A 235 -0.37 -19.63 -13.51
N VAL A 236 0.06 -19.04 -12.39
CA VAL A 236 -0.67 -19.12 -11.10
C VAL A 236 -2.07 -18.51 -11.24
N GLU A 237 -2.22 -17.51 -12.11
CA GLU A 237 -3.46 -16.80 -12.38
C GLU A 237 -4.58 -17.72 -12.86
N GLU A 238 -4.23 -18.78 -13.60
CA GLU A 238 -5.17 -19.78 -14.12
C GLU A 238 -5.77 -20.64 -12.99
N TRP A 239 -5.09 -20.71 -11.85
CA TRP A 239 -5.55 -21.48 -10.69
C TRP A 239 -6.45 -20.66 -9.75
N LEU A 240 -6.48 -19.33 -9.90
CA LEU A 240 -7.19 -18.44 -8.98
C LEU A 240 -8.70 -18.40 -9.20
N ASP A 241 -9.18 -18.86 -10.38
CA ASP A 241 -10.62 -18.94 -10.70
C ASP A 241 -11.32 -20.08 -9.95
N ASP A 242 -10.62 -21.19 -9.74
CA ASP A 242 -11.12 -22.33 -8.98
C ASP A 242 -10.91 -22.09 -7.47
N PRO A 243 -11.98 -22.06 -6.64
CA PRO A 243 -11.84 -21.75 -5.21
C PRO A 243 -10.96 -22.71 -4.42
N GLU A 244 -10.97 -24.01 -4.75
CA GLU A 244 -10.17 -25.02 -4.04
C GLU A 244 -8.69 -24.87 -4.39
N ARG A 245 -8.38 -24.70 -5.69
CA ARG A 245 -7.01 -24.44 -6.14
C ARG A 245 -6.49 -23.11 -5.62
N ARG A 246 -7.32 -22.06 -5.64
CA ARG A 246 -6.98 -20.76 -5.07
C ARG A 246 -6.58 -20.92 -3.60
N GLU A 247 -7.40 -21.57 -2.78
CA GLU A 247 -7.07 -21.79 -1.37
C GLU A 247 -5.79 -22.62 -1.21
N ALA A 248 -5.56 -23.63 -2.04
CA ALA A 248 -4.32 -24.40 -2.00
C ALA A 248 -3.07 -23.52 -2.30
N VAL A 249 -3.17 -22.61 -3.27
CA VAL A 249 -2.11 -21.62 -3.59
C VAL A 249 -1.89 -20.65 -2.43
N LEU A 250 -2.98 -20.12 -1.84
CA LEU A 250 -2.89 -19.25 -0.66
C LEU A 250 -2.24 -19.99 0.52
N ALA A 251 -2.64 -21.23 0.80
CA ALA A 251 -2.06 -22.05 1.85
C ALA A 251 -0.59 -22.41 1.60
N ALA A 252 -0.17 -22.58 0.34
CA ALA A 252 1.22 -22.80 -0.02
C ALA A 252 2.06 -21.54 0.22
N THR A 253 1.58 -20.38 -0.23
CA THR A 253 2.28 -19.09 -0.07
C THR A 253 2.38 -18.66 1.40
N ARG A 254 1.36 -18.93 2.23
CA ARG A 254 1.41 -18.69 3.68
C ARG A 254 2.58 -19.36 4.40
N ARG A 255 3.10 -20.48 3.88
CA ARG A 255 4.22 -21.20 4.53
C ARG A 255 5.55 -20.44 4.46
N ILE A 256 5.67 -19.50 3.53
CA ILE A 256 6.94 -18.84 3.20
C ILE A 256 6.82 -17.31 3.19
N GLU A 257 5.63 -16.76 3.46
CA GLU A 257 5.35 -15.33 3.31
C GLU A 257 6.24 -14.45 4.21
N SER A 258 6.66 -14.93 5.38
CA SER A 258 7.49 -14.17 6.32
C SER A 258 8.95 -14.63 6.37
N GLU A 259 9.37 -15.53 5.49
CA GLU A 259 10.75 -16.00 5.43
C GLU A 259 11.68 -14.87 4.95
N PRO A 260 12.59 -14.33 5.79
CA PRO A 260 13.38 -13.14 5.44
C PRO A 260 14.20 -13.32 4.16
N THR A 261 14.71 -14.53 3.92
CA THR A 261 15.48 -14.87 2.71
C THR A 261 14.63 -14.89 1.44
N LEU A 262 13.31 -14.89 1.55
CA LEU A 262 12.37 -14.96 0.42
C LEU A 262 11.61 -13.65 0.19
N LEU A 263 11.63 -12.70 1.12
CA LEU A 263 10.97 -11.39 0.95
C LEU A 263 11.46 -10.67 -0.31
N GLY A 264 12.75 -10.76 -0.61
CA GLY A 264 13.38 -10.18 -1.80
C GLY A 264 12.91 -10.77 -3.14
N ALA A 265 12.19 -11.90 -3.13
CA ALA A 265 11.62 -12.50 -4.33
C ALA A 265 10.17 -12.05 -4.61
N SER A 266 9.48 -11.48 -3.62
CA SER A 266 8.12 -10.97 -3.79
C SER A 266 8.12 -9.65 -4.57
N GLY A 267 7.11 -9.43 -5.41
CA GLY A 267 6.93 -8.15 -6.12
C GLY A 267 6.58 -7.03 -5.14
N HIS A 268 5.63 -7.32 -4.25
CA HIS A 268 5.26 -6.45 -3.14
C HIS A 268 5.54 -7.10 -1.79
N VAL A 269 5.87 -6.26 -0.81
CA VAL A 269 6.02 -6.65 0.59
C VAL A 269 5.10 -5.80 1.45
N LEU A 270 4.28 -6.47 2.25
CA LEU A 270 3.38 -5.85 3.22
C LEU A 270 4.08 -5.85 4.59
N THR A 271 4.23 -4.67 5.17
CA THR A 271 4.81 -4.48 6.51
C THR A 271 3.73 -4.04 7.48
N VAL A 272 3.67 -4.69 8.64
CA VAL A 272 2.77 -4.34 9.74
C VAL A 272 3.57 -3.70 10.85
N GLY A 273 3.10 -2.57 11.35
CA GLY A 273 3.56 -1.99 12.61
C GLY A 273 2.40 -1.62 13.51
N ARG A 274 2.66 -1.55 14.81
CA ARG A 274 1.68 -1.20 15.83
C ARG A 274 2.04 0.13 16.47
N ARG A 275 1.04 0.98 16.73
CA ARG A 275 1.24 2.12 17.63
C ARG A 275 1.46 1.57 19.05
N PRO A 276 2.55 1.93 19.74
CA PRO A 276 2.73 1.54 21.14
C PRO A 276 1.49 1.89 21.98
N GLY A 277 1.17 1.04 22.96
CA GLY A 277 0.14 1.37 23.94
C GLY A 277 0.52 2.64 24.69
N GLU A 278 -0.48 3.33 25.26
CA GLU A 278 -0.15 4.30 26.30
C GLU A 278 0.33 3.47 27.50
N ASP A 279 1.61 3.61 27.84
CA ASP A 279 2.06 3.13 29.14
C ASP A 279 1.20 3.84 30.18
N LEU A 280 0.55 3.05 31.05
CA LEU A 280 -0.12 3.55 32.25
C LEU A 280 0.96 4.04 33.25
N GLU A 281 1.80 4.99 32.86
CA GLU A 281 2.66 5.71 33.79
C GLU A 281 1.78 6.66 34.61
N GLY A 282 1.21 6.14 35.69
CA GLY A 282 0.42 6.97 36.61
C GLY A 282 -0.33 6.29 37.75
N VAL A 283 -0.19 4.98 37.99
CA VAL A 283 -0.72 4.37 39.22
C VAL A 283 0.31 3.43 39.84
N ALA A 284 1.36 4.01 40.40
CA ALA A 284 2.11 3.39 41.49
C ALA A 284 2.25 4.43 42.59
N ALA A 285 1.85 4.00 43.79
CA ALA A 285 1.55 4.78 44.99
C ALA A 285 2.75 5.51 45.61
#